data_AF-J4KEB5-F1
#
_entry.id   AF-J4KEB5-F1
#
_cell.length_a   1.000
_cell.length_b   1.000
_cell.length_c   1.000
_cell.angle_alpha   90.00
_cell.angle_beta   90.00
_cell.angle_gamma   90.00
#
_symmetry.space_group_name_H-M   'P 1'
#
loop_
_entity.id
_entity.type
_entity.pdbx_description
1 polymer ?
#
loop_
_entity_poly.entity_id
_entity_poly.type
_entity_poly.pdbx_seq_one_letter_code
_entity_poly.pdbx_strand_id
1 'polypeptide(L)' 'MREKGYNPINQLVGYLLSGDPAYVTSHKEARSKIRSLERDELLDELVSFYLEHEK' A
#
# COMPACT_ATOMS: atom_id res chain seq x y z
N MET A 1 7.90 7.63 2.18
CA MET A 1 8.36 7.05 0.89
C MET A 1 9.04 8.10 0.00
N ARG A 2 8.33 9.11 -0.51
CA ARG A 2 8.96 10.20 -1.32
C ARG A 2 10.05 10.96 -0.57
N GLU A 3 9.81 11.28 0.70
CA GLU A 3 10.81 11.89 1.60
C GLU A 3 12.08 11.03 1.80
N LYS A 4 12.04 9.76 1.39
CA LYS A 4 13.16 8.80 1.49
C LYS A 4 13.68 8.37 0.10
N GLY A 5 13.22 9.00 -0.98
CA GLY A 5 13.65 8.69 -2.36
C GLY A 5 12.99 7.48 -3.01
N TYR A 6 12.00 6.85 -2.36
CA TYR A 6 11.29 5.71 -2.94
C TYR A 6 10.09 6.14 -3.77
N ASN A 7 9.83 5.46 -4.89
CA ASN A 7 8.57 5.57 -5.63
C ASN A 7 7.45 4.87 -4.83
N PRO A 8 6.46 5.61 -4.29
CA PRO A 8 5.42 5.02 -3.46
C PRO A 8 4.58 3.95 -4.16
N ILE A 9 4.34 4.11 -5.47
CA ILE A 9 3.54 3.16 -6.24
C ILE A 9 4.25 1.81 -6.28
N ASN A 10 5.53 1.79 -6.65
CA ASN A 10 6.31 0.55 -6.72
C ASN A 10 6.40 -0.15 -5.36
N GLN A 11 6.53 0.62 -4.27
CA GLN A 11 6.57 0.05 -2.92
C GLN A 11 5.22 -0.56 -2.51
N LEU A 12 4.11 0.11 -2.81
CA LEU A 12 2.78 -0.41 -2.51
C LEU A 12 2.45 -1.63 -3.37
N VAL A 13 2.79 -1.62 -4.66
CA VAL A 13 2.66 -2.80 -5.55
C VAL A 13 3.49 -3.97 -5.01
N GLY A 14 4.75 -3.73 -4.63
CA GLY A 14 5.62 -4.74 -4.03
C GLY A 14 5.05 -5.32 -2.74
N TYR A 15 4.51 -4.47 -1.86
CA TYR A 15 3.84 -4.89 -0.64
C TYR A 15 2.58 -5.73 -0.90
N LEU A 16 1.70 -5.29 -1.80
CA LEU A 16 0.46 -5.99 -2.10
C LEU A 16 0.72 -7.39 -2.65
N LEU A 17 1.68 -7.53 -3.58
CA LEU A 17 2.04 -8.81 -4.20
C LEU A 17 2.76 -9.76 -3.24
N SER A 18 3.75 -9.26 -2.49
CA SER A 18 4.62 -10.12 -1.65
C SER A 18 4.09 -10.32 -0.23
N GLY A 19 3.35 -9.34 0.31
CA GLY A 19 3.01 -9.24 1.73
C GLY A 19 4.16 -8.80 2.62
N ASP A 20 5.35 -8.52 2.06
CA ASP A 20 6.53 -8.14 2.85
C ASP A 20 6.45 -6.66 3.30
N PRO A 21 6.30 -6.38 4.61
CA PRO A 21 6.22 -5.02 5.12
C PRO A 21 7.52 -4.23 4.96
N ALA A 22 8.64 -4.84 4.57
CA ALA A 22 9.89 -4.14 4.28
C ALA A 22 9.74 -3.13 3.13
N TYR A 23 8.82 -3.36 2.19
CA TYR A 23 8.50 -2.40 1.13
C TYR A 23 7.93 -1.08 1.68
N VAL A 24 7.30 -1.08 2.86
CA VAL A 24 6.77 0.15 3.47
C VAL A 24 7.73 0.68 4.52
N THR A 25 8.07 1.97 4.43
CA THR A 25 8.95 2.62 5.41
C THR A 25 8.26 2.75 6.77
N SER A 26 8.99 2.64 7.88
CA SER A 26 8.45 2.90 9.23
C SER A 26 8.20 4.38 9.55
N HIS A 27 8.57 5.29 8.65
CA HIS A 27 8.36 6.72 8.81
C HIS A 27 6.88 7.06 9.06
N LYS A 28 6.60 7.89 10.06
CA LYS A 28 5.23 8.26 10.50
C LYS A 28 4.33 7.04 10.75
N GLU A 29 4.92 5.97 11.26
CA GLU A 29 4.23 4.70 11.60
C GLU A 29 3.56 4.02 10.39
N ALA A 30 3.92 4.40 9.16
CA ALA A 30 3.24 3.91 7.95
C ALA A 30 3.28 2.37 7.83
N ARG A 31 4.42 1.75 8.18
CA ARG A 31 4.54 0.28 8.20
C ARG A 31 3.60 -0.39 9.22
N SER A 32 3.42 0.21 10.40
CA SER A 32 2.53 -0.36 11.42
C SER A 32 1.07 -0.19 11.00
N LYS A 33 0.71 0.97 10.45
CA LYS A 33 -0.65 1.26 9.95
C LYS A 33 -1.09 0.36 8.82
N ILE A 34 -0.21 0.11 7.83
CA ILE A 34 -0.59 -0.76 6.71
C ILE A 34 -0.68 -2.24 7.13
N ARG A 35 0.04 -2.63 8.18
CA ARG A 35 0.02 -3.98 8.75
C ARG A 35 -1.19 -4.25 9.66
N SER A 36 -1.89 -3.20 10.09
CA SER A 36 -3.12 -3.38 10.89
C SER A 36 -4.36 -3.60 10.03
N LEU A 37 -4.19 -3.59 8.70
CA LEU A 37 -5.24 -3.85 7.72
C LEU A 37 -4.93 -5.18 7.03
N GLU A 38 -5.96 -5.95 6.75
CA GLU A 38 -5.79 -7.15 5.93
C GLU A 38 -5.55 -6.77 4.47
N ARG A 39 -4.76 -7.57 3.75
CA ARG A 39 -4.35 -7.22 2.38
C ARG A 39 -5.48 -7.36 1.37
N ASP A 40 -6.38 -8.30 1.60
CA ASP A 40 -7.59 -8.48 0.81
C ASP A 40 -8.52 -7.28 0.97
N GLU A 41 -8.71 -6.75 2.19
CA GLU A 41 -9.45 -5.50 2.44
C GLU A 41 -8.84 -4.32 1.65
N LEU A 42 -7.51 -4.19 1.67
CA LEU A 42 -6.82 -3.16 0.90
C LEU A 42 -7.02 -3.32 -0.62
N LEU A 43 -6.99 -4.55 -1.13
CA LEU A 43 -7.20 -4.82 -2.56
C LEU A 43 -8.65 -4.58 -2.97
N ASP A 44 -9.61 -4.98 -2.15
CA ASP A 44 -11.04 -4.81 -2.40
C ASP A 44 -11.40 -3.33 -2.51
N GLU A 45 -10.92 -2.51 -1.56
CA GLU A 45 -11.09 -1.05 -1.60
C GLU A 45 -10.44 -0.44 -2.85
N LEU A 46 -9.24 -0.86 -3.22
CA LEU A 46 -8.54 -0.34 -4.42
C LEU A 46 -9.30 -0.66 -5.71
N VAL A 47 -9.82 -1.89 -5.85
CA VAL A 47 -10.60 -2.30 -7.02
C VAL A 47 -11.95 -1.59 -7.04
N SER A 48 -12.64 -1.51 -5.90
CA SER A 48 -13.92 -0.80 -5.78
C SER A 48 -13.77 0.67 -6.15
N PHE A 49 -12.77 1.36 -5.58
CA PHE A 49 -12.46 2.75 -5.92
C PHE A 49 -12.18 2.93 -7.41
N TYR A 50 -11.39 2.04 -8.02
CA TYR A 50 -11.09 2.11 -9.45
C TYR A 50 -12.36 1.99 -10.30
N LEU A 51 -13.23 1.01 -10.03
CA LEU A 51 -14.47 0.81 -10.77
C LEU A 51 -15.47 1.96 -10.59
N GLU A 52 -15.50 2.60 -9.41
CA GLU A 52 -16.34 3.78 -9.17
C GLU A 52 -15.89 5.01 -9.97
N HIS A 53 -14.59 5.13 -10.24
CA HIS A 53 -13.97 6.28 -10.91
C HIS A 53 -13.70 6.07 -12.41
N GLU A 54 -13.99 4.88 -12.95
CA GLU A 54 -13.94 4.55 -14.39
C GLU A 54 -15.19 5.05 -15.17
N LYS A 55 -15.75 6.21 -14.77
CA LYS A 55 -16.83 6.89 -15.52
C LYS A 55 -16.33 8.07 -16.33
#